data_AF-A0A4Y8WAR3-F1
#
_entry.id   AF-A0A4Y8WAR3-F1
#
_cell.length_a   1.000
_cell.length_b   1.000
_cell.length_c   1.000
_cell.angle_alpha   90.00
_cell.angle_beta   90.00
_cell.angle_gamma   90.00
#
_symmetry.space_group_name_H-M   'P 1'
#
loop_
_entity.id
_entity.type
_entity.pdbx_description
1 polymer ?
#
loop_
_entity_poly.entity_id
_entity_poly.type
_entity_poly.pdbx_seq_one_letter_code
_entity_poly.pdbx_strand_id
1 'polypeptide(L)'
;MKHSGTSDTLDLSDVRHIERIVIGRYNPNNPDDEGHMQRQIEKLNQCLSASPKGVLIGKDTGFTVIKFGENTVVSQQIAYHIGFKRKPTHI
;
A
#
# COMPACT_ATOMS: atom_id res chain seq x y z
N MET A 1 -36.90 1.71 -2.74
CA MET A 1 -35.74 2.45 -3.30
C MET A 1 -34.69 1.44 -3.72
N LYS A 2 -34.30 1.42 -5.01
CA LYS A 2 -33.25 0.51 -5.52
C LYS A 2 -31.89 1.16 -5.23
N HIS A 3 -31.07 0.55 -4.38
CA HIS A 3 -29.67 0.94 -4.25
C HIS A 3 -28.92 0.48 -5.50
N SER A 4 -28.91 1.31 -6.54
CA SER A 4 -28.00 1.17 -7.68
C SER A 4 -26.64 1.72 -7.28
N GLY A 5 -25.93 1.00 -6.40
CA GLY A 5 -24.50 1.17 -6.23
C GLY A 5 -23.83 0.30 -7.28
N THR A 6 -23.59 0.83 -8.48
CA THR A 6 -22.64 0.21 -9.39
C THR A 6 -21.32 0.18 -8.64
N SER A 7 -20.93 -0.99 -8.13
CA SER A 7 -19.56 -1.19 -7.72
C SER A 7 -18.76 -0.97 -9.00
N ASP A 8 -18.04 0.15 -9.10
CA ASP A 8 -16.99 0.33 -10.10
C ASP A 8 -15.88 -0.68 -9.77
N THR A 9 -16.19 -1.97 -9.89
CA THR A 9 -15.24 -3.06 -9.87
C THR A 9 -14.39 -2.88 -11.10
N LEU A 10 -13.19 -2.37 -10.90
CA LEU A 10 -12.17 -2.33 -11.93
C LEU A 10 -11.87 -3.78 -12.32
N ASP A 11 -12.14 -4.12 -13.57
CA ASP A 11 -11.72 -5.41 -14.13
C ASP A 11 -10.19 -5.48 -14.07
N LEU A 12 -9.66 -6.60 -13.58
CA LEU A 12 -8.21 -6.80 -13.52
C LEU A 12 -7.58 -6.75 -14.92
N SER A 13 -8.32 -7.07 -15.99
CA SER A 13 -7.84 -6.92 -17.37
C SER A 13 -7.60 -5.47 -17.78
N ASP A 14 -8.23 -4.51 -17.10
CA ASP A 14 -8.07 -3.08 -17.35
C ASP A 14 -6.87 -2.48 -16.61
N VAL A 15 -6.23 -3.22 -15.68
CA VAL A 15 -5.07 -2.73 -14.94
C VAL A 15 -3.87 -2.60 -15.88
N ARG A 16 -3.35 -1.38 -16.02
CA ARG A 16 -2.13 -1.09 -16.80
C ARG A 16 -0.96 -0.63 -15.94
N HIS A 17 -1.24 -0.16 -14.72
CA HIS A 17 -0.24 0.23 -13.73
C HIS A 17 -0.63 -0.31 -12.36
N ILE A 18 0.34 -0.85 -11.63
CA ILE A 18 0.18 -1.26 -10.24
C ILE A 18 1.17 -0.47 -9.41
N GLU A 19 0.65 0.32 -8.49
CA GLU A 19 1.46 0.97 -7.47
C GLU A 19 1.51 0.09 -6.23
N ARG A 20 2.71 -0.34 -5.82
CA ARG A 20 2.91 -1.14 -4.62
C ARG A 20 3.41 -0.26 -3.48
N ILE A 21 2.63 -0.15 -2.42
CA ILE A 21 2.93 0.70 -1.26
C ILE A 21 3.08 -0.19 -0.03
N VAL A 22 4.30 -0.20 0.53
CA VAL A 22 4.60 -0.96 1.74
C VAL A 22 4.55 -0.04 2.94
N ILE A 23 3.75 -0.44 3.93
CA ILE A 23 3.59 0.25 5.22
C ILE A 23 3.99 -0.75 6.31
N GLY A 24 4.94 -0.37 7.15
CA GLY A 24 5.47 -1.23 8.20
C GLY A 24 6.94 -0.99 8.45
N ARG A 25 7.47 -1.66 9.46
CA ARG A 25 8.82 -1.43 9.95
C ARG A 25 9.78 -2.31 9.14
N TYR A 26 10.67 -1.69 8.36
CA TYR A 26 11.71 -2.40 7.59
C TYR A 26 13.05 -1.71 7.76
N ASN A 27 13.42 -1.39 8.99
CA ASN A 27 14.82 -1.14 9.26
C ASN A 27 15.15 -1.51 10.69
N PRO A 28 16.01 -2.52 10.88
CA PRO A 28 16.38 -2.94 12.20
C PRO A 28 17.50 -2.03 12.76
N ASN A 29 18.24 -1.33 11.87
CA ASN A 29 19.30 -0.37 12.21
C ASN A 29 18.81 1.08 12.26
N ASN A 30 17.56 1.35 11.88
CA ASN A 30 16.95 2.67 11.95
C ASN A 30 15.59 2.55 12.66
N PRO A 31 15.58 2.60 13.99
CA PRO A 31 14.35 2.63 14.75
C PRO A 31 13.63 3.95 14.44
N ASP A 32 12.39 3.86 13.98
CA ASP A 32 11.45 4.99 13.90
C ASP A 32 11.69 6.04 12.81
N ASP A 33 11.65 5.63 11.54
CA ASP A 33 11.26 6.57 10.49
C ASP A 33 9.72 6.66 10.41
N GLU A 34 9.09 7.16 11.48
CA GLU A 34 7.65 7.47 11.51
C GLU A 34 7.28 8.39 10.34
N GLY A 35 8.17 9.31 9.96
CA GLY A 35 8.00 10.18 8.80
C GLY A 35 7.93 9.41 7.47
N HIS A 36 8.72 8.34 7.30
CA HIS A 36 8.58 7.45 6.15
C HIS A 36 7.26 6.68 6.19
N MET A 37 6.88 6.12 7.34
CA MET A 37 5.59 5.44 7.47
C MET A 37 4.42 6.37 7.10
N GLN A 38 4.45 7.60 7.61
CA GLN A 38 3.45 8.61 7.34
C GLN A 38 3.41 8.99 5.85
N ARG A 39 4.56 9.19 5.19
CA ARG A 39 4.62 9.42 3.74
C ARG A 39 4.04 8.27 2.92
N GLN A 40 4.25 7.03 3.34
CA GLN A 40 3.67 5.86 2.67
C GLN A 40 2.15 5.80 2.86
N ILE A 41 1.65 6.15 4.05
CA ILE A 41 0.20 6.28 4.33
C ILE A 41 -0.42 7.38 3.47
N GLU A 42 0.23 8.55 3.38
CA GLU A 42 -0.21 9.67 2.54
C GLU A 42 -0.26 9.28 1.07
N LYS A 43 0.79 8.60 0.57
CA LYS A 43 0.82 8.07 -0.78
C LYS A 43 -0.34 7.10 -1.05
N LEU A 44 -0.61 6.18 -0.12
CA LEU A 44 -1.75 5.26 -0.22
C LEU A 44 -3.08 6.01 -0.29
N ASN A 45 -3.27 7.00 0.57
CA ASN A 45 -4.47 7.82 0.59
C ASN A 45 -4.62 8.61 -0.72
N GLN A 46 -3.53 9.17 -1.26
CA GLN A 46 -3.55 9.85 -2.55
C GLN A 46 -3.95 8.91 -3.68
N CYS A 47 -3.38 7.70 -3.74
CA CYS A 47 -3.74 6.69 -4.74
C CYS A 47 -5.24 6.35 -4.73
N LEU A 48 -5.86 6.35 -3.54
CA LEU A 48 -7.25 5.96 -3.33
C LEU A 48 -8.24 7.14 -3.41
N SER A 49 -7.77 8.38 -3.48
CA SER A 49 -8.64 9.58 -3.44
C SER A 49 -8.44 10.55 -4.61
N ALA A 50 -7.23 10.65 -5.16
CA ALA A 50 -6.90 11.56 -6.26
C ALA A 50 -7.27 10.97 -7.63
N SER A 51 -7.36 11.81 -8.66
CA SER A 51 -7.64 11.38 -10.04
C SER A 51 -6.33 11.17 -10.83
N PRO A 52 -6.20 10.08 -11.62
CA PRO A 52 -7.15 8.96 -11.73
C PRO A 52 -7.16 8.13 -10.44
N LYS A 53 -8.37 7.76 -9.98
CA LYS A 53 -8.57 7.02 -8.73
C LYS A 53 -8.14 5.56 -8.92
N GLY A 54 -7.23 5.10 -8.07
CA GLY A 54 -6.80 3.71 -8.02
C GLY A 54 -7.81 2.84 -7.28
N VAL A 55 -7.72 1.53 -7.52
CA VAL A 55 -8.51 0.51 -6.82
C VAL A 55 -7.57 -0.44 -6.09
N LEU A 56 -7.89 -0.76 -4.84
CA LEU A 56 -7.15 -1.79 -4.11
C LEU A 56 -7.41 -3.15 -4.77
N ILE A 57 -6.38 -3.73 -5.38
CA ILE A 57 -6.47 -5.02 -6.09
C ILE A 57 -5.79 -6.16 -5.31
N GLY A 58 -5.01 -5.83 -4.29
CA GLY A 58 -4.33 -6.82 -3.47
C GLY A 58 -3.79 -6.23 -2.17
N LYS A 59 -3.69 -7.08 -1.15
CA LYS A 59 -3.08 -6.79 0.14
C LYS A 59 -2.37 -8.04 0.62
N ASP A 60 -1.07 -7.92 0.89
CA ASP A 60 -0.29 -8.97 1.54
C ASP A 60 0.32 -8.47 2.84
N THR A 61 0.32 -9.34 3.84
CA THR A 61 0.99 -9.12 5.12
C THR A 61 2.29 -9.91 5.12
N GLY A 62 3.37 -9.25 5.52
CA GLY A 62 4.69 -9.85 5.65
C GLY A 62 5.23 -9.63 7.04
N PHE A 63 6.11 -10.53 7.48
CA PHE A 63 6.92 -10.30 8.66
C PHE A 63 8.34 -10.79 8.42
N THR A 64 9.27 -10.26 9.20
CA THR A 64 10.65 -10.73 9.26
C THR A 64 11.08 -10.80 10.71
N VAL A 65 11.93 -11.76 11.03
CA VAL A 65 12.51 -11.91 12.36
C VAL A 65 13.95 -11.43 12.29
N ILE A 66 14.27 -10.43 13.09
CA ILE A 66 15.56 -9.75 13.03
C ILE A 66 16.26 -9.93 14.37
N LYS A 67 17.50 -10.44 14.33
CA LYS A 67 18.32 -10.69 15.51
C LYS A 67 19.34 -9.59 15.68
N PHE A 68 19.41 -9.03 16.90
CA PHE A 68 20.34 -8.00 17.31
C PHE A 68 21.03 -8.38 18.61
N GLY A 69 22.23 -8.94 18.49
CA GLY A 69 22.89 -9.57 19.63
C GLY A 69 21.98 -10.64 20.21
N GLU A 70 21.57 -10.46 21.45
CA GLU A 70 20.65 -11.36 22.17
C GLU A 70 19.17 -11.02 21.97
N ASN A 71 18.86 -9.84 21.41
CA ASN A 71 17.49 -9.41 21.18
C ASN A 71 16.94 -10.00 19.88
N THR A 72 15.68 -10.44 19.91
CA THR A 72 14.91 -10.83 18.72
C THR A 72 13.74 -9.89 18.54
N VAL A 73 13.64 -9.26 17.37
CA VAL A 73 12.56 -8.35 17.00
C VAL A 73 11.78 -8.96 15.85
N VAL A 74 10.45 -9.04 15.98
CA VAL A 74 9.55 -9.38 14.88
C VAL A 74 9.08 -8.09 14.23
N SER A 75 9.43 -7.90 12.97
CA SER A 75 9.05 -6.72 12.20
C SER A 75 7.94 -7.09 11.23
N GLN A 76 6.85 -6.34 11.22
CA GLN A 76 5.69 -6.58 10.36
C GLN A 76 5.50 -5.46 9.34
N GLN A 77 4.95 -5.84 8.20
CA GLN A 77 4.58 -4.93 7.12
C GLN A 77 3.33 -5.39 6.39
N ILE A 78 2.71 -4.45 5.70
CA ILE A 78 1.60 -4.68 4.79
C ILE A 78 1.98 -4.04 3.45
N ALA A 79 1.92 -4.79 2.37
CA ALA A 79 1.98 -4.24 1.03
C ALA A 79 0.56 -4.11 0.46
N TYR A 80 0.21 -2.90 0.06
CA TYR A 80 -1.00 -2.57 -0.67
C TYR A 80 -0.68 -2.45 -2.16
N HIS A 81 -1.48 -3.10 -3.00
CA HIS A 81 -1.34 -3.04 -4.45
C HIS A 81 -2.52 -2.28 -5.02
N ILE A 82 -2.24 -1.10 -5.59
CA ILE A 82 -3.26 -0.22 -6.14
C ILE A 82 -3.20 -0.28 -7.66
N GLY A 83 -4.27 -0.79 -8.28
CA GLY A 83 -4.41 -0.90 -9.73
C GLY A 83 -4.97 0.39 -10.33
N PHE A 84 -4.43 0.79 -11.48
CA PHE A 84 -4.92 1.91 -12.27
C PHE A 84 -5.05 1.52 -13.75
N LYS A 85 -6.05 2.09 -14.43
CA LYS A 85 -6.23 1.93 -15.89
C LYS A 85 -5.12 2.60 -16.73
N ARG A 86 -4.40 3.55 -16.14
CA ARG A 86 -3.25 4.26 -16.71
C ARG A 86 -2.32 4.72 -15.59
N LYS A 87 -1.06 5.02 -15.91
CA LYS A 87 -0.15 5.59 -14.91
C LYS A 87 -0.68 6.94 -14.39
N PRO A 88 -0.88 7.09 -13.08
CA PRO A 88 -1.26 8.35 -12.46
C PRO A 88 -0.09 9.34 -12.44
N THR A 89 -0.38 10.64 -12.55
CA THR A 89 0.63 11.72 -12.60
C THR A 89 1.01 12.27 -11.23
N HIS A 90 0.28 11.89 -10.19
CA HIS A 90 0.44 12.38 -8.81
C HIS A 90 1.24 11.40 -7.93
N ILE A 91 1.84 10.37 -8.53
CA ILE A 91 2.60 9.31 -7.85
C ILE A 91 4.06 9.36 -8.28
#